data_AF-H1SCY4-F1
#
_entry.id   AF-H1SCY4-F1
#
_cell.length_a   1.000
_cell.length_b   1.000
_cell.length_c   1.000
_cell.angle_alpha   90.00
_cell.angle_beta   90.00
_cell.angle_gamma   90.00
#
_symmetry.space_group_name_H-M   'P 1'
#
loop_
_entity.id
_entity.type
_entity.pdbx_description
1 polymer ?
#
loop_
_entity_poly.entity_id
_entity_poly.type
_entity_poly.pdbx_seq_one_letter_code
_entity_poly.pdbx_strand_id
1 'polypeptide(L)' 'MDIAQVPAPVKAVIEKHAQGRTVGEIEKQTANGKIRYEVTLGTGSEKQTVLIGEDGTQLATRADDDDDEDD' A
#
# COMPACT_ATOMS: atom_id res chain seq x y z
N MET A 1 -5.98 3.08 11.18
CA MET A 1 -6.89 1.91 11.28
C MET A 1 -6.06 0.63 11.23
N ASP A 2 -6.61 -0.53 11.53
CA ASP A 2 -5.85 -1.79 11.50
C ASP A 2 -5.84 -2.44 10.11
N ILE A 3 -4.79 -3.21 9.81
CA ILE A 3 -4.70 -4.03 8.59
C ILE A 3 -5.81 -5.10 8.54
N ALA A 4 -6.40 -5.46 9.67
CA ALA A 4 -7.55 -6.35 9.72
C ALA A 4 -8.85 -5.69 9.22
N GLN A 5 -8.87 -4.35 9.10
CA GLN A 5 -10.02 -3.58 8.62
C GLN A 5 -9.92 -3.23 7.14
N VAL A 6 -8.78 -3.45 6.50
CA VAL A 6 -8.67 -3.32 5.04
C VAL A 6 -9.33 -4.52 4.34
N PRO A 7 -9.80 -4.35 3.09
CA PRO A 7 -10.22 -5.47 2.26
C PRO A 7 -9.10 -6.53 2.12
N ALA A 8 -9.49 -7.80 1.96
CA ALA A 8 -8.56 -8.90 1.68
C ALA A 8 -7.53 -8.61 0.57
N PRO A 9 -7.89 -8.02 -0.60
CA PRO A 9 -6.91 -7.71 -1.63
C PRO A 9 -5.89 -6.65 -1.17
N VAL A 10 -6.33 -5.62 -0.43
CA VAL A 10 -5.44 -4.61 0.15
C VAL A 10 -4.51 -5.23 1.18
N LYS A 11 -5.03 -6.10 2.05
CA LYS A 11 -4.24 -6.82 3.06
C LYS A 11 -3.11 -7.61 2.41
N ALA A 12 -3.41 -8.36 1.36
CA ALA A 12 -2.42 -9.18 0.65
C ALA A 12 -1.28 -8.33 0.07
N VAL A 13 -1.59 -7.16 -0.49
CA VAL A 13 -0.58 -6.23 -1.02
C VAL A 13 0.28 -5.66 0.11
N ILE A 14 -0.34 -5.24 1.22
CA ILE A 14 0.41 -4.74 2.39
C ILE A 14 1.33 -5.82 2.94
N GLU A 15 0.85 -7.05 3.11
CA GLU A 15 1.67 -8.18 3.59
C GLU A 15 2.82 -8.49 2.61
N LYS A 16 2.54 -8.44 1.29
CA LYS A 16 3.54 -8.64 0.24
C LYS A 16 4.60 -7.54 0.24
N HIS A 17 4.24 -6.29 0.49
CA HIS A 17 5.20 -5.17 0.57
C HIS A 17 5.92 -5.10 1.92
N ALA A 18 5.23 -5.47 3.00
CA ALA A 18 5.82 -5.55 4.31
C ALA A 18 6.98 -6.55 4.27
N GLN A 19 6.82 -7.74 3.70
CA GLN A 19 7.87 -8.78 3.66
C GLN A 19 8.53 -9.02 5.04
N GLY A 20 7.77 -8.86 6.13
CA GLY A 20 8.29 -8.93 7.51
C GLY A 20 8.74 -7.59 8.11
N ARG A 21 8.68 -6.49 7.36
CA ARG A 21 8.76 -5.12 7.89
C ARG A 21 7.54 -4.80 8.74
N THR A 22 7.73 -3.93 9.73
CA THR A 22 6.65 -3.43 10.56
C THR A 22 5.66 -2.65 9.71
N VAL A 23 4.39 -3.05 9.70
CA VAL A 23 3.32 -2.22 9.17
C VAL A 23 3.11 -1.08 10.16
N GLY A 24 3.37 0.14 9.72
CA GLY A 24 3.17 1.35 10.47
C GLY A 24 1.72 1.81 10.38
N GLU A 25 1.53 3.06 9.98
CA GLU A 25 0.20 3.67 9.94
C GLU A 25 -0.55 3.32 8.66
N ILE A 26 -1.85 3.01 8.80
CA ILE A 26 -2.77 2.77 7.69
C ILE A 26 -3.87 3.82 7.74
N GLU A 27 -3.95 4.62 6.69
CA GLU A 27 -4.95 5.66 6.50
C GLU A 27 -5.86 5.33 5.31
N LYS A 28 -7.17 5.42 5.53
CA LYS A 28 -8.16 5.31 4.45
C LYS A 28 -8.46 6.71 3.92
N GLN A 29 -8.16 6.96 2.66
CA GLN A 29 -8.50 8.19 1.98
C GLN A 29 -9.57 7.94 0.92
N THR A 30 -10.43 8.94 0.71
CA THR A 30 -11.42 8.92 -0.37
C THR A 30 -11.12 10.09 -1.29
N ALA A 31 -10.80 9.80 -2.55
CA ALA A 31 -10.47 10.81 -3.54
C ALA A 31 -11.28 10.57 -4.82
N ASN A 32 -11.94 11.61 -5.33
CA ASN A 32 -12.80 11.51 -6.52
C ASN A 32 -13.87 10.40 -6.42
N GLY A 33 -14.42 10.17 -5.21
CA GLY A 33 -15.37 9.08 -4.96
C GLY A 33 -14.77 7.68 -4.95
N LYS A 34 -13.45 7.54 -5.12
CA LYS A 34 -12.72 6.26 -5.02
C LYS A 34 -12.02 6.15 -3.67
N ILE A 35 -12.12 4.97 -3.07
CA ILE A 35 -11.42 4.65 -1.83
C ILE A 35 -9.99 4.20 -2.16
N ARG A 36 -9.03 4.73 -1.41
CA ARG A 36 -7.63 4.32 -1.42
C ARG A 36 -7.13 4.21 0.02
N TYR A 37 -6.13 3.37 0.21
CA TYR A 37 -5.49 3.09 1.48
C TYR A 37 -4.03 3.50 1.35
N GLU A 38 -3.59 4.42 2.19
CA GLU A 38 -2.21 4.82 2.31
C GLU A 38 -1.60 4.06 3.48
N VAL A 39 -0.53 3.32 3.20
CA VAL A 39 0.08 2.39 4.15
C VAL A 39 1.54 2.74 4.28
N THR A 40 1.95 3.09 5.48
CA THR A 40 3.37 3.31 5.80
C THR A 40 3.97 2.02 6.32
N LEU A 41 5.04 1.57 5.69
CA LEU A 41 5.80 0.37 6.04
C LEU A 41 7.17 0.79 6.59
N GLY A 42 7.64 0.12 7.64
CA GLY A 42 8.90 0.43 8.29
C GLY A 42 8.84 1.64 9.23
N THR A 43 10.00 2.04 9.73
CA THR A 43 10.14 3.12 10.73
C THR A 43 11.39 3.96 10.44
N GLY A 44 11.36 5.24 10.78
CA GLY A 44 12.52 6.13 10.64
C GLY A 44 12.81 6.51 9.20
N SER A 45 14.08 6.40 8.80
CA SER A 45 14.60 6.81 7.48
C SER A 45 14.21 5.85 6.35
N GLU A 46 13.86 4.61 6.68
CA GLU A 46 13.51 3.55 5.72
C GLU A 46 11.99 3.36 5.58
N LYS A 47 11.20 4.32 6.09
CA LYS A 47 9.75 4.23 5.93
C LYS A 47 9.38 4.36 4.46
N GLN A 48 8.52 3.47 3.98
CA GLN A 48 8.00 3.46 2.62
C GLN A 48 6.48 3.62 2.67
N THR A 49 5.95 4.59 1.96
CA THR A 49 4.52 4.79 1.84
C THR A 49 4.02 4.15 0.55
N VAL A 50 2.99 3.31 0.66
CA VAL A 50 2.38 2.61 -0.46
C VAL A 50 0.91 3.00 -0.50
N LEU A 51 0.45 3.53 -1.65
CA LEU A 51 -0.98 3.75 -1.89
C LEU A 51 -1.58 2.52 -2.58
N ILE A 52 -2.74 2.09 -2.12
CA ILE A 52 -3.42 0.88 -2.59
C ILE A 52 -4.92 1.21 -2.75
N GLY A 53 -5.49 0.98 -3.92
CA GLY A 53 -6.93 1.08 -4.15
C GLY A 53 -7.70 0.01 -3.37
N GLU A 54 -9.00 0.22 -3.17
CA GLU A 54 -9.90 -0.77 -2.55
C GLU A 54 -9.82 -2.17 -3.16
N ASP A 55 -9.62 -2.25 -4.47
CA ASP A 55 -9.48 -3.50 -5.22
C ASP A 55 -8.12 -4.20 -5.04
N GLY A 56 -7.20 -3.61 -4.25
CA GLY A 56 -5.82 -4.10 -4.13
C GLY A 56 -4.88 -3.60 -5.23
N THR A 57 -5.31 -2.66 -6.07
CA THR A 57 -4.43 -2.05 -7.08
C THR A 57 -3.44 -1.12 -6.39
N GLN A 58 -2.14 -1.39 -6.48
CA GLN A 58 -1.14 -0.45 -5.99
C GLN A 58 -1.16 0.82 -6.86
N LEU A 59 -1.48 1.96 -6.26
CA LEU A 59 -1.42 3.27 -6.89
C LEU A 59 0.02 3.77 -6.72
N ALA A 60 0.83 3.63 -7.76
CA ALA A 60 2.24 3.99 -7.73
C ALA A 60 2.43 5.41 -7.18
N THR A 61 3.20 5.52 -6.10
CA THR A 61 3.61 6.81 -5.53
C THR A 61 4.94 7.14 -6.14
N ARG A 62 4.91 7.76 -7.34
CA ARG A 62 6.05 8.23 -8.13
C ARG A 62 7.43 7.96 -7.50
N ALA A 63 7.90 6.74 -7.69
CA ALA A 63 9.29 6.44 -7.88
C ALA A 63 9.30 5.76 -9.23
N ASP A 64 9.70 6.51 -10.26
CA ASP A 64 10.07 6.00 -11.55
C ASP A 64 10.91 4.71 -11.35
N ASP A 65 10.34 3.56 -11.67
CA ASP A 65 11.09 2.42 -12.22
C ASP A 65 10.10 1.57 -13.01
N ASP A 66 10.47 1.36 -14.26
CA ASP A 66 9.73 0.76 -15.36
C ASP A 66 9.02 -0.55 -14.99
N ASP A 67 7.80 -0.62 -15.50
CA ASP A 67 7.17 -1.84 -15.97
C ASP A 67 8.10 -2.55 -16.96
N ASP A 68 8.55 -3.76 -16.65
CA ASP A 68 8.79 -4.78 -17.68
C ASP A 68 8.57 -6.16 -17.04
N GLU A 69 7.28 -6.49 -16.99
CA GLU A 69 6.79 -7.85 -17.02
C GLU A 69 7.06 -8.39 -18.43
N ASP A 70 8.25 -8.93 -18.68
CA ASP A 70 8.55 -9.67 -19.92
C ASP A 70 8.74 -11.16 -19.59
N ASP A 71 7.98 -11.96 -20.35
CA ASP A 71 7.69 -13.41 -20.28
C ASP A 71 8.93 -14.32 -20.43
#